data_AF-A0A968XRR2-F1
#
_entry.id   AF-A0A968XRR2-F1
#
_cell.length_a   1.000
_cell.length_b   1.000
_cell.length_c   1.000
_cell.angle_alpha   90.00
_cell.angle_beta   90.00
_cell.angle_gamma   90.00
#
_symmetry.space_group_name_H-M   'P 1'
#
loop_
_entity.id
_entity.type
_entity.pdbx_description
1 polymer ?
#
loop_
_entity_poly.entity_id
_entity_poly.type
_entity_poly.pdbx_seq_one_letter_code
_entity_poly.pdbx_strand_id
1 'polypeptide(L)'
;SDWVEQQGFAASQVEVYPSESQSRESPPPESQSLHPDEEVVLMAAPVGDGSHQLVLVEQRPGSCRSAAPTTLNPLLLGFNFGGTCDRTIDGDRYSVRTGGEELNWRYGLAIVEYGRELLLLGIPTDNPAEAKLLIARSRGGRRSAGARVPLRLETGWRLTQRTYNGNILEQLYLAQDSLLTEIEVKV
;
A
#
# COMPACT_ATOMS: atom_id res chain seq x y z
N SER A 1 62.86 -59.25 0.02
CA SER A 1 61.47 -59.72 0.22
C SER A 1 60.88 -58.79 1.27
N ASP A 2 60.50 -57.57 0.93
CA ASP A 2 59.26 -57.16 0.20
C ASP A 2 57.97 -57.60 0.90
N TRP A 3 56.90 -56.79 0.73
CA TRP A 3 55.59 -56.71 1.42
C TRP A 3 55.55 -55.60 2.51
N VAL A 4 55.07 -54.37 2.27
CA VAL A 4 53.67 -53.88 2.14
C VAL A 4 52.87 -54.21 3.42
N GLU A 5 52.38 -53.25 4.21
CA GLU A 5 51.07 -52.61 3.97
C GLU A 5 50.85 -51.33 4.79
N GLN A 6 50.29 -50.32 4.12
CA GLN A 6 49.71 -49.10 4.69
C GLN A 6 48.30 -49.41 5.23
N GLN A 7 47.95 -48.86 6.38
CA GLN A 7 46.55 -48.62 6.75
C GLN A 7 46.46 -47.18 7.26
N GLY A 8 45.87 -46.32 6.43
CA GLY A 8 45.70 -44.90 6.67
C GLY A 8 44.58 -44.62 7.67
N PHE A 9 44.84 -43.73 8.62
CA PHE A 9 43.78 -43.02 9.33
C PHE A 9 43.38 -41.82 8.47
N ALA A 10 42.12 -41.81 8.03
CA ALA A 10 41.52 -40.68 7.34
C ALA A 10 41.49 -39.47 8.28
N ALA A 11 42.23 -38.42 7.94
CA ALA A 11 42.03 -37.10 8.54
C ALA A 11 40.75 -36.51 7.92
N SER A 12 39.67 -36.48 8.69
CA SER A 12 38.48 -35.69 8.35
C SER A 12 38.90 -34.24 8.17
N GLN A 13 38.72 -33.69 6.95
CA GLN A 13 38.77 -32.25 6.76
C GLN A 13 37.64 -31.63 7.57
N VAL A 14 38.02 -30.86 8.60
CA VAL A 14 37.13 -29.91 9.23
C VAL A 14 36.89 -28.80 8.22
N GLU A 15 35.71 -28.78 7.58
CA GLU A 15 35.24 -27.62 6.84
C GLU A 15 35.05 -26.47 7.84
N VAL A 16 35.99 -25.53 7.83
CA VAL A 16 35.85 -24.27 8.54
C VAL A 16 34.83 -23.44 7.78
N TYR A 17 33.58 -23.45 8.23
CA TYR A 17 32.58 -22.48 7.79
C TYR A 17 33.01 -21.10 8.30
N PRO A 18 33.25 -20.10 7.43
CA PRO A 18 33.55 -18.76 7.90
C PRO A 18 32.33 -18.20 8.62
N SER A 19 32.51 -17.84 9.89
CA SER A 19 31.51 -17.13 10.69
C SER A 19 31.42 -15.68 10.22
N GLU A 20 30.75 -15.44 9.10
CA GLU A 20 30.31 -14.09 8.75
C GLU A 20 29.06 -13.75 9.55
N SER A 21 29.26 -13.21 10.75
CA SER A 21 28.29 -12.35 11.41
C SER A 21 28.21 -11.02 10.67
N GLN A 22 27.81 -11.05 9.39
CA GLN A 22 27.26 -9.88 8.73
C GLN A 22 25.79 -9.85 9.11
N SER A 23 25.41 -8.86 9.91
CA SER A 23 24.03 -8.48 10.12
C SER A 23 23.34 -8.48 8.77
N ARG A 24 22.46 -9.46 8.53
CA ARG A 24 21.52 -9.42 7.42
C ARG A 24 20.50 -8.33 7.76
N GLU A 25 20.93 -7.07 7.65
CA GLU A 25 19.98 -6.01 7.42
C GLU A 25 19.35 -6.37 6.08
N SER A 26 18.14 -6.91 6.12
CA SER A 26 17.40 -7.21 4.90
C SER A 26 17.37 -5.90 4.11
N PRO A 27 17.70 -5.91 2.80
CA PRO A 27 17.56 -4.71 2.00
C PRO A 27 16.16 -4.13 2.27
N PRO A 28 16.01 -2.80 2.42
CA PRO A 28 14.71 -2.19 2.65
C PRO A 28 13.75 -2.77 1.62
N PRO A 29 12.56 -3.26 2.05
CA PRO A 29 11.70 -4.05 1.20
C PRO A 29 11.48 -3.27 -0.09
N GLU A 30 11.93 -3.87 -1.19
CA GLU A 30 11.80 -3.30 -2.51
C GLU A 30 10.31 -2.97 -2.71
N SER A 31 10.00 -1.77 -3.19
CA SER A 31 8.61 -1.36 -3.35
C SER A 31 8.46 -0.59 -4.64
N GLN A 32 7.47 -1.00 -5.43
CA GLN A 32 7.07 -0.28 -6.63
C GLN A 32 6.04 0.80 -6.27
N SER A 33 6.16 1.97 -6.88
CA SER A 33 5.10 2.98 -6.87
C SER A 33 4.04 2.57 -7.88
N LEU A 34 2.77 2.68 -7.48
CA LEU A 34 1.63 2.45 -8.36
C LEU A 34 1.01 3.78 -8.75
N HIS A 35 0.54 3.89 -9.99
CA HIS A 35 -0.16 5.07 -10.47
C HIS A 35 -1.64 5.00 -10.09
N PRO A 36 -2.13 5.87 -9.18
CA PRO A 36 -3.48 5.73 -8.64
C PRO A 36 -4.61 6.02 -9.65
N ASP A 37 -4.29 6.63 -10.79
CA ASP A 37 -5.27 6.93 -11.84
C ASP A 37 -5.23 5.93 -13.01
N GLU A 38 -4.28 4.99 -13.01
CA GLU A 38 -4.06 4.02 -14.11
C GLU A 38 -4.12 2.57 -13.63
N GLU A 39 -3.69 2.31 -12.39
CA GLU A 39 -3.57 0.96 -11.84
C GLU A 39 -4.52 0.75 -10.65
N VAL A 40 -4.58 1.70 -9.70
CA VAL A 40 -5.36 1.52 -8.47
C VAL A 40 -6.00 2.82 -7.98
N VAL A 41 -7.33 2.93 -8.10
CA VAL A 41 -8.08 4.12 -7.67
C VAL A 41 -8.48 4.04 -6.21
N LEU A 42 -8.21 5.10 -5.43
CA LEU A 42 -8.73 5.24 -4.07
C LEU A 42 -10.16 5.78 -4.11
N MET A 43 -11.08 5.11 -3.42
CA MET A 43 -12.48 5.52 -3.33
C MET A 43 -13.00 5.52 -1.90
N ALA A 44 -13.76 6.56 -1.57
CA ALA A 44 -14.67 6.55 -0.44
C ALA A 44 -15.95 5.81 -0.85
N ALA A 45 -16.16 4.62 -0.29
CA ALA A 45 -17.37 3.84 -0.49
C ALA A 45 -18.33 4.02 0.69
N PRO A 46 -19.62 4.32 0.47
CA PRO A 46 -20.57 4.46 1.55
C PRO A 46 -20.82 3.11 2.24
N VAL A 47 -20.89 3.12 3.57
CA VAL A 47 -21.13 1.91 4.40
C VAL A 47 -22.43 1.96 5.21
N GLY A 48 -23.22 3.04 5.05
CA GLY A 48 -24.41 3.30 5.86
C GLY A 48 -24.24 4.55 6.73
N ASP A 49 -25.34 5.12 7.21
CA ASP A 49 -25.36 6.24 8.17
C ASP A 49 -24.53 7.48 7.77
N GLY A 50 -24.35 7.70 6.46
CA GLY A 50 -23.52 8.78 5.92
C GLY A 50 -22.01 8.55 6.05
N SER A 51 -21.59 7.42 6.61
CA SER A 51 -20.18 7.06 6.78
C SER A 51 -19.60 6.42 5.52
N HIS A 52 -18.28 6.53 5.37
CA HIS A 52 -17.54 5.99 4.25
C HIS A 52 -16.36 5.15 4.74
N GLN A 53 -16.06 4.09 4.00
CA GLN A 53 -14.83 3.33 4.14
C GLN A 53 -13.92 3.55 2.93
N LEU A 54 -12.61 3.42 3.13
CA LEU A 54 -11.67 3.41 2.04
C LEU A 54 -11.72 2.07 1.31
N VAL A 55 -11.85 2.13 0.00
CA VAL A 55 -11.74 1.01 -0.92
C VAL A 55 -10.70 1.36 -1.98
N LEU A 56 -9.77 0.46 -2.23
CA LEU A 56 -8.84 0.56 -3.35
C LEU A 56 -9.39 -0.32 -4.48
N VAL A 57 -9.39 0.21 -5.69
CA VAL A 57 -9.93 -0.48 -6.86
C VAL A 57 -8.84 -0.66 -7.88
N GLU A 58 -8.35 -1.90 -7.97
CA GLU A 58 -7.33 -2.33 -8.92
C GLU A 58 -7.96 -2.58 -10.30
N GLN A 59 -7.41 -1.93 -11.31
CA GLN A 59 -7.76 -2.12 -12.72
C GLN A 59 -6.98 -3.32 -13.28
N ARG A 60 -7.67 -4.40 -13.66
CA ARG A 60 -7.00 -5.54 -14.33
C ARG A 60 -6.91 -5.30 -15.84
N PRO A 61 -5.70 -5.32 -16.44
CA PRO A 61 -5.58 -5.26 -17.89
C PRO A 61 -6.27 -6.45 -18.56
N GLY A 62 -7.14 -6.19 -19.53
CA GLY A 62 -7.69 -7.20 -20.45
C GLY A 62 -8.98 -7.91 -20.04
N SER A 63 -9.49 -7.76 -18.82
CA SER A 63 -10.78 -8.36 -18.39
C SER A 63 -12.02 -7.60 -18.87
N CYS A 64 -11.84 -6.36 -19.34
CA CYS A 64 -12.90 -5.49 -19.82
C CYS A 64 -12.76 -5.21 -21.33
N ARG A 65 -12.91 -6.25 -22.17
CA ARG A 65 -13.04 -6.08 -23.63
C ARG A 65 -14.51 -5.85 -24.01
N SER A 66 -15.00 -4.63 -23.79
CA SER A 66 -16.09 -4.05 -24.60
C SER A 66 -16.20 -2.53 -24.41
N ALA A 67 -15.19 -1.82 -24.93
CA ALA A 67 -15.24 -0.46 -25.51
C ALA A 67 -13.86 0.19 -25.35
N ALA A 68 -13.01 0.10 -26.37
CA ALA A 68 -11.80 0.92 -26.47
C ALA A 68 -12.17 2.36 -26.91
N PRO A 69 -11.34 3.40 -26.70
CA PRO A 69 -9.93 3.38 -26.28
C PRO A 69 -9.63 4.12 -24.95
N THR A 70 -8.54 3.68 -24.32
CA THR A 70 -7.40 4.48 -23.81
C THR A 70 -7.68 5.89 -23.26
N THR A 71 -7.22 6.12 -22.03
CA THR A 71 -7.38 7.35 -21.23
C THR A 71 -8.75 7.45 -20.57
N LEU A 72 -8.89 6.76 -19.44
CA LEU A 72 -10.03 6.91 -18.54
C LEU A 72 -10.06 8.35 -18.02
N ASN A 73 -11.14 9.05 -18.35
CA ASN A 73 -11.41 10.41 -17.91
C ASN A 73 -11.32 10.45 -16.37
N PRO A 74 -10.47 11.30 -15.75
CA PRO A 74 -10.30 11.41 -14.29
C PRO A 74 -11.53 11.99 -13.56
N LEU A 75 -12.67 12.02 -14.24
CA LEU A 75 -14.00 12.30 -13.73
C LEU A 75 -14.82 11.01 -13.89
N LEU A 76 -14.63 10.10 -12.92
CA LEU A 76 -15.25 8.77 -12.77
C LEU A 76 -16.79 8.80 -12.56
N LEU A 77 -17.50 9.74 -13.18
CA LEU A 77 -18.95 9.91 -13.03
C LEU A 77 -19.78 8.87 -13.81
N GLY A 78 -19.14 8.01 -14.61
CA GLY A 78 -19.81 7.02 -15.45
C GLY A 78 -19.31 5.58 -15.30
N PHE A 79 -18.43 5.28 -14.34
CA PHE A 79 -17.86 3.94 -14.21
C PHE A 79 -18.80 3.01 -13.43
N ASN A 80 -19.12 1.86 -14.02
CA ASN A 80 -19.93 0.84 -13.38
C ASN A 80 -19.04 -0.13 -12.60
N PHE A 81 -18.86 0.12 -11.30
CA PHE A 81 -18.09 -0.73 -10.38
C PHE A 81 -18.83 -2.02 -9.96
N GLY A 82 -19.94 -2.36 -10.62
CA GLY A 82 -20.72 -3.58 -10.36
C GLY A 82 -20.28 -4.80 -11.18
N GLY A 83 -19.27 -4.66 -12.05
CA GLY A 83 -18.79 -5.73 -12.93
C GLY A 83 -17.57 -6.50 -12.40
N THR A 84 -17.34 -7.70 -12.94
CA THR A 84 -16.23 -8.63 -12.64
C THR A 84 -14.83 -8.11 -13.04
N CYS A 85 -14.72 -6.89 -13.56
CA CYS A 85 -13.47 -6.34 -14.09
C CYS A 85 -12.55 -5.73 -13.04
N ASP A 86 -13.09 -5.34 -11.89
CA ASP A 86 -12.34 -4.66 -10.83
C ASP A 86 -12.13 -5.58 -9.63
N ARG A 87 -10.94 -5.52 -9.02
CA ARG A 87 -10.73 -6.10 -7.68
C ARG A 87 -10.87 -4.99 -6.65
N THR A 88 -11.86 -5.14 -5.76
CA THR A 88 -11.95 -4.32 -4.55
C THR A 88 -10.96 -4.85 -3.52
N ILE A 89 -10.13 -3.95 -3.01
CA ILE A 89 -9.19 -4.15 -1.91
C ILE A 89 -9.70 -3.34 -0.72
N ASP A 90 -9.99 -4.06 0.37
CA ASP A 90 -10.63 -3.59 1.60
C ASP A 90 -9.66 -3.66 2.80
N GLY A 91 -10.16 -3.23 3.98
CA GLY A 91 -9.39 -2.71 5.13
C GLY A 91 -8.15 -3.47 5.59
N ASP A 92 -8.11 -4.79 5.42
CA ASP A 92 -6.98 -5.61 5.90
C ASP A 92 -5.81 -5.69 4.91
N ARG A 93 -5.98 -5.18 3.68
CA ARG A 93 -5.00 -5.31 2.60
C ARG A 93 -4.28 -4.02 2.25
N TYR A 94 -4.48 -2.95 3.03
CA TYR A 94 -3.71 -1.73 2.93
C TYR A 94 -3.24 -1.21 4.29
N SER A 95 -2.13 -0.47 4.29
CA SER A 95 -1.58 0.18 5.48
C SER A 95 -0.98 1.54 5.19
N VAL A 96 -0.76 2.34 6.22
CA VAL A 96 -0.06 3.63 6.11
C VAL A 96 1.43 3.43 6.42
N ARG A 97 2.32 4.05 5.64
CA ARG A 97 3.76 4.02 5.86
C ARG A 97 4.37 5.42 5.78
N THR A 98 5.19 5.79 6.75
CA THR A 98 5.92 7.07 6.77
C THR A 98 7.38 6.82 7.10
N GLY A 99 8.34 7.42 6.39
CA GLY A 99 9.76 7.24 6.71
C GLY A 99 10.23 5.77 6.68
N GLY A 100 9.51 4.91 5.95
CA GLY A 100 9.76 3.46 5.92
C GLY A 100 9.07 2.64 7.02
N GLU A 101 8.45 3.27 8.03
CA GLU A 101 7.77 2.60 9.15
C GLU A 101 6.27 2.40 8.86
N GLU A 102 5.76 1.18 9.09
CA GLU A 102 4.33 0.88 8.98
C GLU A 102 3.58 1.31 10.24
N LEU A 103 2.49 2.05 10.05
CA LEU A 103 1.79 2.76 11.12
C LEU A 103 0.49 2.08 11.58
N ASN A 104 0.17 0.88 11.10
CA ASN A 104 -1.11 0.21 11.37
C ASN A 104 -1.43 -0.02 12.86
N TRP A 105 -0.42 -0.04 13.72
CA TRP A 105 -0.59 -0.19 15.16
C TRP A 105 -0.78 1.15 15.90
N ARG A 106 -0.47 2.28 15.25
CA ARG A 106 -0.55 3.64 15.79
C ARG A 106 -1.66 4.48 15.17
N TYR A 107 -2.01 4.21 13.92
CA TYR A 107 -2.95 5.01 13.14
C TYR A 107 -4.03 4.13 12.51
N GLY A 108 -5.28 4.45 12.82
CA GLY A 108 -6.46 3.97 12.10
C GLY A 108 -6.79 4.88 10.93
N LEU A 109 -7.37 4.32 9.87
CA LEU A 109 -7.84 5.10 8.72
C LEU A 109 -9.32 5.45 8.86
N ALA A 110 -9.65 6.71 8.60
CA ALA A 110 -11.03 7.20 8.62
C ALA A 110 -11.28 8.17 7.47
N ILE A 111 -12.49 8.11 6.91
CA ILE A 111 -12.96 9.12 5.96
C ILE A 111 -13.94 10.03 6.69
N VAL A 112 -13.64 11.33 6.70
CA VAL A 112 -14.47 12.34 7.35
C VAL A 112 -14.97 13.36 6.34
N GLU A 113 -16.15 13.91 6.58
CA GLU A 113 -16.65 15.04 5.80
C GLU A 113 -16.02 16.34 6.31
N TYR A 114 -15.50 17.16 5.39
CA TYR A 114 -14.97 18.48 5.70
C TYR A 114 -15.46 19.48 4.66
N GLY A 115 -16.42 20.33 5.06
CA GLY A 115 -17.11 21.22 4.14
C GLY A 115 -17.81 20.45 3.03
N ARG A 116 -17.32 20.58 1.78
CA ARG A 116 -17.84 19.87 0.61
C ARG A 116 -16.98 18.68 0.19
N GLU A 117 -15.87 18.45 0.86
CA GLU A 117 -14.90 17.41 0.55
C GLU A 117 -15.06 16.19 1.48
N LEU A 118 -14.46 15.08 1.06
CA LEU A 118 -14.20 13.93 1.92
C LEU A 118 -12.68 13.86 2.10
N LEU A 119 -12.23 13.74 3.35
CA LEU A 119 -10.82 13.64 3.71
C LEU A 119 -10.54 12.21 4.20
N LEU A 120 -9.54 11.56 3.63
CA LEU A 120 -8.94 10.36 4.20
C LEU A 120 -7.88 10.77 5.19
N LEU A 121 -8.11 10.43 6.45
CA LEU A 121 -7.24 10.74 7.58
C LEU A 121 -6.62 9.48 8.16
N GLY A 122 -5.34 9.55 8.51
CA GLY A 122 -4.74 8.73 9.55
C GLY A 122 -5.07 9.36 10.90
N ILE A 123 -5.77 8.63 11.76
CA ILE A 123 -6.14 9.05 13.12
C ILE A 123 -5.31 8.26 14.13
N PRO A 124 -4.55 8.92 15.02
CA PRO A 124 -3.83 8.24 16.09
C PRO A 124 -4.77 7.41 16.96
N THR A 125 -4.41 6.15 17.23
CA THR A 125 -5.17 5.20 18.05
C THR A 125 -4.50 4.92 19.39
N ASP A 126 -3.18 5.06 19.46
CA ASP A 126 -2.38 4.82 20.67
C ASP A 126 -2.20 6.10 21.51
N ASN A 127 -1.92 7.24 20.85
CA ASN A 127 -1.66 8.52 21.47
C ASN A 127 -2.48 9.65 20.80
N PRO A 128 -3.63 10.03 21.38
CA PRO A 128 -4.51 11.07 20.80
C PRO A 128 -3.90 12.48 20.70
N ALA A 129 -2.76 12.74 21.35
CA ALA A 129 -2.03 14.00 21.22
C ALA A 129 -1.18 14.09 19.95
N GLU A 130 -0.97 12.97 19.23
CA GLU A 130 -0.33 13.00 17.93
C GLU A 130 -1.23 13.66 16.87
N ALA A 131 -0.60 14.16 15.81
CA ALA A 131 -1.29 14.89 14.78
C ALA A 131 -2.00 13.93 13.81
N LYS A 132 -3.19 14.28 13.35
CA LYS A 132 -3.89 13.51 12.31
C LYS A 132 -3.21 13.70 10.96
N LEU A 133 -3.06 12.64 10.18
CA LEU A 133 -2.42 12.70 8.87
C LEU A 133 -3.46 12.92 7.79
N LEU A 134 -3.37 14.01 7.03
CA LEU A 134 -4.19 14.16 5.81
C LEU A 134 -3.50 13.43 4.66
N ILE A 135 -4.12 12.33 4.21
CA ILE A 135 -3.54 11.41 3.23
C ILE A 135 -4.11 11.65 1.84
N ALA A 136 -5.42 11.88 1.74
CA ALA A 136 -6.10 12.11 0.47
C ALA A 136 -7.37 12.94 0.64
N ARG A 137 -7.82 13.61 -0.43
CA ARG A 137 -9.10 14.33 -0.47
C ARG A 137 -9.87 14.16 -1.77
N SER A 138 -11.18 14.34 -1.73
CA SER A 138 -12.02 14.39 -2.95
C SER A 138 -11.92 15.75 -3.68
N ARG A 139 -12.50 15.92 -4.88
CA ARG A 139 -12.62 17.25 -5.56
C ARG A 139 -13.57 18.21 -4.83
N GLY A 140 -14.33 17.70 -3.85
CA GLY A 140 -15.55 18.32 -3.35
C GLY A 140 -16.69 18.35 -4.35
N GLY A 141 -17.85 18.86 -3.93
CA GLY A 141 -19.01 19.06 -4.79
C GLY A 141 -20.28 18.35 -4.32
N ARG A 142 -21.36 18.45 -5.12
CA ARG A 142 -22.62 17.77 -4.81
C ARG A 142 -22.46 16.27 -5.05
N ARG A 143 -22.69 15.47 -4.02
CA ARG A 143 -22.63 14.01 -4.06
C ARG A 143 -24.04 13.43 -4.07
N SER A 144 -24.28 12.42 -4.90
CA SER A 144 -25.50 11.63 -4.83
C SER A 144 -25.42 10.68 -3.64
N ALA A 145 -26.55 10.46 -2.95
CA ALA A 145 -26.61 9.48 -1.87
C ALA A 145 -26.22 8.10 -2.41
N GLY A 146 -25.34 7.39 -1.68
CA GLY A 146 -24.88 6.06 -2.08
C GLY A 146 -23.80 6.03 -3.18
N ALA A 147 -23.33 7.18 -3.67
CA ALA A 147 -22.25 7.21 -4.65
C ALA A 147 -20.88 6.93 -4.01
N ARG A 148 -20.04 6.17 -4.71
CA ARG A 148 -18.59 6.11 -4.40
C ARG A 148 -17.94 7.40 -4.87
N VAL A 149 -16.99 7.91 -4.11
CA VAL A 149 -16.32 9.19 -4.40
C VAL A 149 -14.82 8.96 -4.53
N PRO A 150 -14.19 9.33 -5.66
CA PRO A 150 -12.74 9.19 -5.81
C PRO A 150 -11.98 10.15 -4.90
N LEU A 151 -10.87 9.67 -4.36
CA LEU A 151 -9.95 10.40 -3.52
C LEU A 151 -8.62 10.57 -4.26
N ARG A 152 -8.02 11.76 -4.16
CA ARG A 152 -6.66 12.04 -4.64
C ARG A 152 -5.73 12.13 -3.47
N LEU A 153 -4.59 11.45 -3.58
CA LEU A 153 -3.51 11.56 -2.62
C LEU A 153 -3.03 13.01 -2.50
N GLU A 154 -2.76 13.44 -1.28
CA GLU A 154 -2.10 14.71 -1.02
C GLU A 154 -0.65 14.69 -1.51
N THR A 155 -0.06 15.86 -1.68
CA THR A 155 1.35 15.98 -2.07
C THR A 155 2.27 15.18 -1.14
N GLY A 156 3.19 14.43 -1.75
CA GLY A 156 4.13 13.54 -1.07
C GLY A 156 3.59 12.13 -0.80
N TRP A 157 2.27 11.96 -0.76
CA TRP A 157 1.68 10.63 -0.63
C TRP A 157 1.67 9.89 -1.95
N ARG A 158 2.00 8.60 -1.90
CA ARG A 158 2.01 7.68 -3.04
C ARG A 158 1.43 6.33 -2.65
N LEU A 159 0.80 5.66 -3.61
CA LEU A 159 0.45 4.27 -3.44
C LEU A 159 1.68 3.43 -3.80
N THR A 160 2.04 2.48 -2.93
CA THR A 160 3.15 1.57 -3.18
C THR A 160 2.76 0.15 -2.86
N GLN A 161 3.45 -0.80 -3.48
CA GLN A 161 3.29 -2.23 -3.23
C GLN A 161 4.67 -2.84 -2.98
N ARG A 162 4.78 -3.67 -1.96
CA ARG A 162 6.05 -4.36 -1.68
C ARG A 162 6.30 -5.44 -2.72
N THR A 163 7.56 -5.60 -3.07
CA THR A 163 8.09 -6.71 -3.85
C THR A 163 9.14 -7.44 -3.02
N TYR A 164 9.18 -8.75 -3.14
CA TYR A 164 10.20 -9.59 -2.50
C TYR A 164 10.67 -10.66 -3.48
N ASN A 165 11.97 -10.65 -3.78
CA ASN A 165 12.59 -11.52 -4.78
C ASN A 165 11.86 -11.49 -6.14
N GLY A 166 11.46 -10.29 -6.59
CA GLY A 166 10.70 -10.10 -7.83
C GLY A 166 9.22 -10.50 -7.76
N ASN A 167 8.72 -10.98 -6.61
CA ASN A 167 7.30 -11.27 -6.43
C ASN A 167 6.58 -10.08 -5.79
N ILE A 168 5.47 -9.68 -6.39
CA ILE A 168 4.57 -8.67 -5.82
C ILE A 168 3.86 -9.25 -4.60
N LEU A 169 3.90 -8.54 -3.47
CA LEU A 169 3.15 -8.89 -2.27
C LEU A 169 1.74 -8.32 -2.31
N GLU A 170 0.80 -8.96 -1.61
CA GLU A 170 -0.63 -8.59 -1.68
C GLU A 170 -0.96 -7.24 -1.02
N GLN A 171 -0.15 -6.79 -0.06
CA GLN A 171 -0.44 -5.59 0.74
C GLN A 171 -0.01 -4.31 0.01
N LEU A 172 -0.94 -3.34 -0.02
CA LEU A 172 -0.73 -1.99 -0.55
C LEU A 172 -0.40 -1.01 0.57
N TYR A 173 0.34 0.04 0.25
CA TYR A 173 0.75 1.05 1.22
C TYR A 173 0.42 2.45 0.71
N LEU A 174 -0.28 3.21 1.54
CA LEU A 174 -0.35 4.67 1.44
C LEU A 174 0.94 5.20 2.07
N ALA A 175 1.92 5.55 1.25
CA ALA A 175 3.28 5.81 1.67
C ALA A 175 3.66 7.28 1.51
N GLN A 176 4.43 7.79 2.47
CA GLN A 176 5.10 9.09 2.46
C GLN A 176 6.57 8.87 2.87
N ASP A 177 7.50 9.55 2.21
CA ASP A 177 8.94 9.30 2.46
C ASP A 177 9.47 10.06 3.67
N SER A 178 8.85 11.20 4.01
CA SER A 178 9.15 11.97 5.22
C SER A 178 8.84 11.20 6.50
N LEU A 179 9.60 11.50 7.56
CA LEU A 179 9.31 11.00 8.90
C LEU A 179 7.95 11.53 9.37
N LEU A 180 7.26 10.78 10.23
CA LEU A 180 5.96 11.17 10.78
C LEU A 180 5.98 12.59 11.39
N THR A 181 7.08 12.94 12.07
CA THR A 181 7.29 14.25 12.71
C THR A 181 7.45 15.41 11.74
N GLU A 182 7.74 15.14 10.47
CA GLU A 182 7.97 16.14 9.42
C GLU A 182 6.75 16.37 8.53
N ILE A 183 5.71 15.54 8.67
CA ILE A 183 4.49 15.67 7.89
C ILE A 183 3.67 16.83 8.47
N GLU A 184 3.66 17.96 7.76
CA GLU A 184 2.82 19.10 8.11
C GLU A 184 1.33 18.73 7.95
N VAL A 185 0.59 18.80 9.06
CA VAL A 185 -0.87 18.64 9.03
C VAL A 185 -1.52 19.93 8.58
N LYS A 186 -2.08 19.91 7.36
CA LYS A 186 -2.89 21.03 6.83
C LYS A 186 -4.34 20.60 6.76
N VAL A 187 -5.10 20.84 7.83
CA VAL A 187 -6.56 20.75 7.86
C VAL A 187 -7.13 22.12 8.18
#